data_AF-A0A661JTG3-F1
#
_entry.id   AF-A0A661JTG3-F1
#
_cell.length_a   1.000
_cell.length_b   1.000
_cell.length_c   1.000
_cell.angle_alpha   90.00
_cell.angle_beta   90.00
_cell.angle_gamma   90.00
#
_symmetry.space_group_name_H-M   'P 1'
#
loop_
_entity.id
_entity.type
_entity.pdbx_description
1 polymer ?
#
loop_
_entity_poly.entity_id
_entity_poly.type
_entity_poly.pdbx_seq_one_letter_code
_entity_poly.pdbx_strand_id
1 'polypeptide(L)'
;MAGKRLSKDPYNLIITGVGGQGNVMASRVLANMLVDKGFYVTIGETFGASQRGGSVMSHLRISGKASWSPQIPAGSADIVVALEPIESVRVLKDYGNPGIKILSNTRP
;
A
#
# COMPACT_ATOMS: atom_id res chain seq x y z
N MET A 1 6.47 -22.40 15.80
CA MET A 1 6.43 -21.15 15.01
C MET A 1 5.00 -20.95 14.52
N ALA A 2 4.28 -19.93 14.98
CA ALA A 2 2.92 -19.68 14.51
C ALA A 2 2.98 -19.41 12.99
N GLY A 3 2.28 -20.24 12.21
CA GLY A 3 2.37 -20.21 10.75
C GLY A 3 2.08 -18.81 10.19
N LYS A 4 2.91 -18.37 9.23
CA LYS A 4 2.68 -17.16 8.44
C LYS A 4 1.27 -17.23 7.83
N ARG A 5 0.32 -16.47 8.38
CA ARG A 5 -1.07 -16.47 7.87
C ARG A 5 -1.42 -15.09 7.33
N LEU A 6 -1.47 -14.99 6.01
CA LEU A 6 -2.14 -13.90 5.30
C LEU A 6 -3.56 -14.36 4.95
N SER A 7 -4.51 -13.43 4.86
CA SER A 7 -5.87 -13.74 4.37
C SER A 7 -5.90 -14.00 2.86
N LYS A 8 -4.89 -13.54 2.13
CA LYS A 8 -4.67 -13.71 0.68
C LYS A 8 -3.17 -13.60 0.38
N ASP A 9 -2.70 -14.27 -0.67
CA ASP A 9 -1.28 -14.27 -1.06
C ASP A 9 -1.15 -14.09 -2.59
N PRO A 10 -0.53 -13.01 -3.10
CA PRO A 10 0.00 -11.87 -2.33
C PRO A 10 -1.12 -11.01 -1.74
N TYR A 11 -0.86 -10.41 -0.59
CA TYR A 11 -1.69 -9.38 0.01
C TYR A 11 -1.20 -8.01 -0.48
N ASN A 12 -2.10 -7.24 -1.09
CA ASN A 12 -1.78 -5.99 -1.75
C ASN A 12 -2.28 -4.80 -0.91
N LEU A 13 -1.34 -4.02 -0.37
CA LEU A 13 -1.60 -2.82 0.40
C LEU A 13 -1.14 -1.60 -0.40
N ILE A 14 -1.94 -0.53 -0.36
CA ILE A 14 -1.56 0.78 -0.88
C ILE A 14 -1.59 1.77 0.27
N ILE A 15 -0.48 2.50 0.49
CA ILE A 15 -0.45 3.68 1.34
C ILE A 15 -0.47 4.90 0.43
N THR A 16 -1.38 5.83 0.64
CA THR A 16 -1.55 6.99 -0.24
C THR A 16 -1.80 8.27 0.52
N GLY A 17 -1.40 9.39 -0.07
CA GLY A 17 -1.52 10.71 0.52
C GLY A 17 -0.82 11.73 -0.37
N VAL A 18 -0.58 12.91 0.16
CA VAL A 18 0.19 13.94 -0.54
C VAL A 18 1.65 13.98 -0.08
N GLY A 19 2.52 14.51 -0.94
CA GLY A 19 3.94 14.69 -0.64
C GLY A 19 4.17 15.49 0.65
N GLY A 20 4.92 14.91 1.59
CA GLY A 20 5.22 15.50 2.91
C GLY A 20 4.55 14.80 4.09
N GLN A 21 3.56 13.93 3.87
CA GLN A 21 2.82 13.25 4.95
C GLN A 21 3.47 11.96 5.48
N GLY A 22 4.59 11.53 4.90
CA GLY A 22 5.32 10.34 5.37
C GLY A 22 4.92 8.99 4.77
N ASN A 23 4.19 8.96 3.64
CA ASN A 23 3.77 7.75 2.92
C ASN A 23 4.91 6.71 2.74
N VAL A 24 6.04 7.17 2.17
CA VAL A 24 7.22 6.33 1.89
C VAL A 24 7.91 5.83 3.16
N MET A 25 7.89 6.63 4.24
CA MET A 25 8.45 6.19 5.52
C MET A 25 7.56 5.09 6.12
N ALA A 26 6.25 5.30 6.12
CA ALA A 26 5.28 4.32 6.62
C ALA A 26 5.36 2.99 5.85
N SER A 27 5.50 3.05 4.51
CA SER A 27 5.66 1.85 3.68
C SER A 27 6.91 1.05 4.06
N ARG A 28 8.05 1.73 4.23
CA ARG A 28 9.32 1.09 4.60
C ARG A 28 9.31 0.52 6.01
N VAL A 29 8.77 1.24 6.99
CA VAL A 29 8.67 0.74 8.37
C VAL A 29 7.84 -0.54 8.42
N LEU A 30 6.66 -0.54 7.79
CA LEU A 30 5.81 -1.72 7.73
C LEU A 30 6.47 -2.88 6.97
N ALA A 31 7.11 -2.60 5.83
CA ALA A 31 7.81 -3.61 5.06
C ALA A 31 8.92 -4.27 5.87
N ASN A 32 9.75 -3.50 6.58
CA ASN A 32 10.80 -4.04 7.43
C ASN A 32 10.22 -4.95 8.53
N MET A 33 9.15 -4.53 9.21
CA MET A 33 8.48 -5.37 10.20
C MET A 33 7.94 -6.69 9.63
N LEU A 34 7.48 -6.68 8.38
CA LEU A 34 6.98 -7.87 7.70
C LEU A 34 8.12 -8.78 7.21
N VAL A 35 9.23 -8.20 6.74
CA VAL A 35 10.46 -8.93 6.39
C VAL A 35 11.04 -9.61 7.63
N ASP A 36 11.07 -8.95 8.78
CA ASP A 36 11.51 -9.52 10.06
C ASP A 36 10.62 -10.70 10.51
N LYS A 37 9.35 -10.71 10.10
CA LYS A 37 8.42 -11.83 10.27
C LYS A 37 8.56 -12.92 9.19
N GLY A 38 9.52 -12.76 8.28
CA GLY A 38 9.85 -13.69 7.21
C GLY A 38 8.97 -13.58 5.96
N PHE A 39 8.18 -12.52 5.78
CA PHE A 39 7.45 -12.32 4.53
C PHE A 39 8.37 -11.79 3.43
N TYR A 40 8.07 -12.15 2.19
CA TYR A 40 8.61 -11.48 1.00
C TYR A 40 7.79 -10.22 0.76
N VAL A 41 8.44 -9.05 0.76
CA VAL A 41 7.78 -7.77 0.54
C VAL A 41 8.43 -7.05 -0.63
N THR A 42 7.62 -6.62 -1.59
CA THR A 42 8.07 -5.75 -2.69
C THR A 42 7.35 -4.41 -2.60
N ILE A 43 8.10 -3.32 -2.67
CA ILE A 43 7.58 -1.96 -2.64
C ILE A 43 7.71 -1.33 -4.03
N GLY A 44 6.64 -0.71 -4.52
CA GLY A 44 6.63 0.17 -5.69
C GLY A 44 6.12 1.55 -5.30
N GLU A 45 6.90 2.59 -5.55
CA GLU A 45 6.52 3.97 -5.22
C GLU A 45 6.15 4.72 -6.49
N THR A 46 4.97 5.34 -6.48
CA THR A 46 4.48 6.21 -7.56
C THR A 46 4.34 7.63 -7.01
N PHE A 47 4.98 8.57 -7.70
CA PHE A 47 4.96 10.00 -7.34
C PHE A 47 4.31 10.80 -8.46
N GLY A 48 3.42 11.73 -8.11
CA GLY A 48 2.98 12.77 -9.02
C GLY A 48 4.13 13.70 -9.40
N ALA A 49 3.96 14.46 -10.49
CA ALA A 49 4.99 15.37 -10.99
C ALA A 49 5.38 16.50 -10.01
N SER A 50 4.55 16.76 -8.98
CA SER A 50 4.84 17.76 -7.94
C SER A 50 5.53 17.13 -6.73
N GLN A 51 6.67 17.71 -6.31
CA GLN A 51 7.45 17.26 -5.14
C GLN A 51 6.77 17.60 -3.78
N ARG A 52 5.80 18.53 -3.76
CA ARG A 52 4.99 18.89 -2.57
C ARG A 52 3.53 19.03 -2.95
N GLY A 53 2.63 18.46 -2.14
CA GLY A 53 1.19 18.45 -2.44
C GLY A 53 0.79 17.56 -3.63
N GLY A 54 1.74 16.93 -4.32
CA GLY A 54 1.45 15.93 -5.34
C GLY A 54 0.98 14.61 -4.73
N SER A 55 0.17 13.88 -5.48
CA SER A 55 -0.27 12.51 -5.15
C SER A 55 0.94 11.61 -4.96
N VAL A 56 0.94 10.83 -3.88
CA VAL A 56 1.93 9.80 -3.58
C VAL A 56 1.20 8.49 -3.30
N MET A 57 1.73 7.41 -3.86
CA MET A 57 1.18 6.08 -3.71
C MET A 57 2.29 5.06 -3.54
N SER A 58 2.32 4.44 -2.36
CA SER A 58 3.24 3.35 -2.01
C SER A 58 2.51 2.02 -2.13
N HIS A 59 2.84 1.25 -3.16
CA HIS A 59 2.37 -0.12 -3.35
C HIS A 59 3.23 -1.07 -2.51
N LEU A 60 2.62 -1.87 -1.66
CA LEU A 60 3.26 -2.94 -0.91
C LEU A 60 2.61 -4.27 -1.28
N ARG A 61 3.41 -5.21 -1.80
CA ARG A 61 2.98 -6.57 -2.10
C ARG A 61 3.66 -7.54 -1.16
N ILE A 62 2.86 -8.21 -0.35
CA ILE A 62 3.30 -9.02 0.78
C ILE A 62 2.96 -10.47 0.48
N SER A 63 3.96 -11.36 0.51
CA SER A 63 3.77 -12.77 0.19
C SER A 63 4.48 -13.68 1.18
N GLY A 64 3.88 -14.83 1.45
CA GLY A 64 4.51 -15.89 2.24
C GLY A 64 5.46 -16.76 1.41
N LYS A 65 5.43 -16.65 0.08
CA LYS A 65 6.05 -17.61 -0.86
C LYS A 65 7.19 -17.04 -1.68
N ALA A 66 7.02 -15.86 -2.27
CA ALA A 66 8.01 -15.28 -3.19
C ALA A 66 7.82 -13.76 -3.35
N SER A 67 8.83 -13.08 -3.88
CA SER A 67 8.72 -11.68 -4.30
C SER A 67 7.87 -11.55 -5.57
N TRP A 68 7.15 -10.43 -5.72
CA TRP A 68 6.27 -10.15 -6.86
C TRP A 68 6.70 -8.86 -7.56
N SER A 69 6.09 -8.54 -8.72
CA SER A 69 6.30 -7.25 -9.36
C SER A 69 5.84 -6.09 -8.46
N PRO A 70 6.54 -4.95 -8.43
CA PRO A 70 6.27 -3.88 -7.46
C PRO A 70 4.89 -3.24 -7.62
N GLN A 71 4.37 -3.16 -8.84
CA GLN A 71 3.08 -2.56 -9.12
C GLN A 71 1.94 -3.55 -8.83
N ILE A 72 0.93 -3.09 -8.08
CA ILE A 72 -0.30 -3.86 -7.85
C ILE A 72 -1.15 -3.82 -9.13
N PRO A 73 -1.73 -4.94 -9.59
CA PRO A 73 -2.61 -4.93 -10.76
C PRO A 73 -3.88 -4.11 -10.49
N ALA A 74 -4.49 -3.59 -11.56
CA ALA A 74 -5.77 -2.88 -11.47
C ALA A 74 -6.84 -3.74 -10.78
N GLY A 75 -7.69 -3.10 -9.99
CA GLY A 75 -8.73 -3.75 -9.20
C GLY A 75 -8.26 -4.76 -8.15
N SER A 76 -6.96 -4.87 -7.86
CA SER A 76 -6.42 -5.97 -7.05
C SER A 76 -5.95 -5.57 -5.65
N ALA A 77 -6.22 -4.34 -5.20
CA ALA A 77 -5.87 -3.91 -3.85
C ALA A 77 -6.75 -4.55 -2.78
N ASP A 78 -6.15 -5.01 -1.70
CA ASP A 78 -6.86 -5.64 -0.57
C ASP A 78 -7.14 -4.63 0.55
N ILE A 79 -6.25 -3.64 0.70
CA ILE A 79 -6.42 -2.53 1.63
C ILE A 79 -5.76 -1.25 1.11
N VAL A 80 -6.41 -0.11 1.36
CA VAL A 80 -5.87 1.24 1.17
C VAL A 80 -5.76 1.93 2.52
N VAL A 81 -4.59 2.49 2.81
CA VAL A 81 -4.35 3.39 3.95
C VAL A 81 -4.11 4.78 3.40
N ALA A 82 -5.08 5.67 3.59
CA ALA A 82 -5.05 7.02 3.04
C ALA A 82 -4.79 8.06 4.15
N LEU A 83 -3.74 8.86 3.97
CA LEU A 83 -3.42 10.01 4.81
C LEU A 83 -4.16 11.28 4.37
N GLU A 84 -4.60 11.31 3.12
CA GLU A 84 -5.43 12.36 2.53
C GLU A 84 -6.70 11.71 1.93
N PRO A 85 -7.92 12.08 2.38
CA PRO A 85 -9.17 11.49 1.90
C PRO A 85 -9.33 11.48 0.39
N ILE A 86 -8.97 12.56 -0.32
CA ILE A 86 -9.16 12.59 -1.78
C ILE A 86 -8.29 11.53 -2.50
N GLU A 87 -7.13 11.21 -1.94
CA GLU A 87 -6.23 10.22 -2.51
C GLU A 87 -6.78 8.80 -2.37
N SER A 88 -7.59 8.53 -1.33
CA SER A 88 -8.31 7.25 -1.22
C SER A 88 -9.23 7.03 -2.44
N VAL A 89 -9.97 8.06 -2.85
CA VAL A 89 -10.89 7.99 -3.99
C VAL A 89 -10.13 7.81 -5.31
N ARG A 90 -9.01 8.52 -5.48
CA ARG A 90 -8.15 8.37 -6.68
C ARG A 90 -7.59 6.95 -6.79
N VAL A 91 -7.10 6.39 -5.69
CA VAL A 91 -6.58 5.01 -5.67
C VAL A 91 -7.70 4.00 -5.96
N LEU A 92 -8.89 4.18 -5.38
CA LEU A 92 -10.01 3.27 -5.61
C LEU A 92 -10.44 3.21 -7.07
N LYS A 93 -10.34 4.31 -7.80
CA LYS A 93 -10.70 4.36 -9.23
C LYS A 93 -9.96 3.29 -10.04
N ASP A 94 -8.67 3.11 -9.76
CA ASP A 94 -7.80 2.24 -10.57
C ASP A 94 -7.56 0.87 -9.92
N TYR A 95 -7.52 0.81 -8.58
CA TYR A 95 -7.11 -0.39 -7.83
C TYR A 95 -8.21 -0.99 -6.95
N GLY A 96 -9.34 -0.30 -6.79
CA GLY A 96 -10.47 -0.72 -5.96
C GLY A 96 -11.20 -1.95 -6.49
N ASN A 97 -11.79 -2.72 -5.57
CA ASN A 97 -12.73 -3.81 -5.87
C ASN A 97 -13.79 -3.90 -4.77
N PRO A 98 -14.89 -4.67 -4.96
CA PRO A 98 -15.97 -4.75 -3.97
C PRO A 98 -15.57 -5.25 -2.58
N GLY A 99 -14.44 -5.97 -2.46
CA GLY A 99 -13.94 -6.52 -1.19
C GLY A 99 -12.88 -5.67 -0.50
N ILE A 100 -12.53 -4.51 -1.06
CA ILE A 100 -11.42 -3.70 -0.54
C ILE A 100 -11.75 -3.09 0.83
N LYS A 101 -10.73 -3.01 1.68
CA LYS A 101 -10.81 -2.28 2.95
C LYS A 101 -10.11 -0.93 2.84
N ILE A 102 -10.64 0.08 3.54
CA ILE A 102 -10.07 1.42 3.54
C ILE A 102 -9.91 1.89 4.98
N LEU A 103 -8.70 2.35 5.30
CA LEU A 103 -8.41 3.14 6.47
C LEU A 103 -8.05 4.54 5.98
N SER A 104 -8.87 5.54 6.29
CA SER A 104 -8.66 6.90 5.80
C SER A 104 -8.62 7.89 6.96
N ASN A 105 -7.62 8.77 6.97
CA ASN A 105 -7.56 9.90 7.89
C ASN A 105 -8.54 10.98 7.42
N THR A 106 -9.67 11.15 8.11
CA THR A 106 -10.68 12.17 7.77
C THR A 106 -10.34 13.59 8.25
N ARG A 107 -9.18 13.77 8.88
CA ARG A 107 -8.65 15.06 9.38
C ARG A 107 -7.17 15.20 8.97
N PRO A 108 -6.90 15.46 7.68
CA PRO A 108 -5.55 15.50 7.11
C PRO A 108 -4.70 16.67 7.59
#